data_AF-A0A9P0NZE2-F1
#
_entry.id   AF-A0A9P0NZE2-F1
#
_cell.length_a   1.000
_cell.length_b   1.000
_cell.length_c   1.000
_cell.angle_alpha   90.00
_cell.angle_beta   90.00
_cell.angle_gamma   90.00
#
_symmetry.space_group_name_H-M   'P 1'
#
loop_
_entity.id
_entity.type
_entity.pdbx_description
1 polymer ?
#
loop_
_entity_poly.entity_id
_entity_poly.type
_entity_poly.pdbx_seq_one_letter_code
_entity_poly.pdbx_strand_id
1 'polypeptide(L)'
;MNICLCYLADPGYQQSIGQELGVSQATISRTVDRVVNSIVAQSNEWIKFPTTNHELMKAKQIWRSTYKFPTAIGEIDCTHIGILKPWG
;
A
#
# COMPACT_ATOMS: atom_id res chain seq x y z
N MET A 1 11.64 -7.12 2.75
CA MET A 1 10.58 -6.26 2.16
C MET A 1 10.14 -6.73 0.78
N ASN A 2 11.04 -7.29 -0.05
CA ASN A 2 10.73 -7.71 -1.42
C ASN A 2 9.59 -8.75 -1.54
N ILE A 3 9.53 -9.75 -0.64
CA ILE A 3 8.52 -10.82 -0.68
C ILE A 3 7.08 -10.28 -0.70
N CYS A 4 6.73 -9.39 0.24
CA CYS A 4 5.36 -8.87 0.35
C CYS A 4 5.02 -7.99 -0.86
N LEU A 5 5.96 -7.16 -1.29
CA LEU A 5 5.78 -6.28 -2.44
C LEU A 5 5.56 -7.07 -3.74
N CYS A 6 6.42 -8.05 -4.04
CA CYS A 6 6.26 -8.92 -5.21
C CYS A 6 4.93 -9.67 -5.18
N TYR A 7 4.55 -10.19 -4.00
CA TYR A 7 3.29 -10.93 -3.86
C TYR A 7 2.06 -10.05 -4.06
N LEU A 8 2.06 -8.81 -3.57
CA LEU A 8 0.94 -7.88 -3.77
C LEU A 8 0.85 -7.39 -5.22
N ALA A 9 1.97 -7.34 -5.94
CA ALA A 9 1.99 -7.00 -7.37
C ALA A 9 1.44 -8.14 -8.24
N ASP A 10 1.73 -9.40 -7.89
CA ASP A 10 1.19 -10.58 -8.56
C ASP A 10 0.97 -11.76 -7.58
N PRO A 11 -0.25 -11.92 -7.04
CA PRO A 11 -0.57 -13.00 -6.10
C PRO A 11 -0.51 -14.39 -6.73
N GLY A 12 -0.67 -14.51 -8.06
CA GLY A 12 -0.64 -15.77 -8.80
C GLY A 12 0.77 -16.36 -8.93
N TYR A 13 1.79 -15.57 -8.64
CA TYR A 13 3.21 -15.89 -8.81
C TYR A 13 3.90 -16.42 -7.53
N GLN A 14 3.17 -16.91 -6.51
CA GLN A 14 3.79 -17.39 -5.27
C GLN A 14 4.88 -18.46 -5.49
N GLN A 15 4.68 -19.38 -6.46
CA GLN A 15 5.65 -20.43 -6.74
C GLN A 15 6.91 -19.88 -7.41
N SER A 16 6.75 -18.97 -8.36
CA SER A 16 7.84 -18.30 -9.08
C SER A 16 8.60 -17.33 -8.18
N ILE A 17 7.93 -16.56 -7.31
CA ILE A 17 8.55 -15.73 -6.28
C ILE A 17 9.34 -16.60 -5.29
N GLY A 18 8.80 -17.76 -4.90
CA GLY A 18 9.49 -18.71 -4.04
C GLY A 18 10.75 -19.28 -4.66
N GLN A 19 10.71 -19.58 -5.97
CA GLN A 19 11.85 -20.06 -6.73
C GLN A 19 12.90 -18.97 -6.96
N GLU A 20 12.48 -17.75 -7.27
CA GLU A 20 13.35 -16.59 -7.53
C GLU A 20 14.03 -16.08 -6.25
N LEU A 21 13.32 -16.10 -5.12
CA LEU A 21 13.84 -15.65 -3.82
C LEU A 21 14.42 -16.80 -2.97
N GLY A 22 14.33 -18.06 -3.43
CA GLY A 22 14.83 -19.24 -2.70
C GLY A 22 14.09 -19.54 -1.40
N VAL A 23 12.80 -19.22 -1.30
CA VAL A 23 11.98 -19.40 -0.09
C VAL A 23 10.76 -20.28 -0.35
N SER A 24 10.33 -21.03 0.67
CA SER A 24 9.14 -21.86 0.56
C SER A 24 7.86 -21.01 0.48
N GLN A 25 6.84 -21.54 -0.20
CA GLN A 25 5.51 -20.90 -0.28
C GLN A 25 4.95 -20.57 1.11
N ALA A 26 5.14 -21.45 2.10
CA ALA A 26 4.70 -21.21 3.47
C ALA A 26 5.41 -20.00 4.11
N THR A 27 6.68 -19.76 3.77
CA THR A 27 7.42 -18.58 4.21
C THR A 27 6.90 -17.30 3.56
N ILE A 28 6.53 -17.36 2.27
CA ILE A 28 5.89 -16.25 1.56
C ILE A 28 4.58 -15.88 2.24
N SER A 29 3.67 -16.86 2.41
CA SER A 29 2.37 -16.65 3.05
C SER A 29 2.51 -16.01 4.42
N ARG A 30 3.32 -16.59 5.33
CA ARG A 30 3.53 -16.02 6.68
C ARG A 30 4.13 -14.61 6.64
N THR A 31 5.04 -14.35 5.69
CA THR A 31 5.68 -13.03 5.57
C THR A 31 4.68 -11.96 5.11
N VAL A 32 3.87 -12.28 4.10
CA VAL A 32 2.81 -11.41 3.59
C VAL A 32 1.81 -11.13 4.71
N ASP A 33 1.29 -12.17 5.36
CA ASP A 33 0.29 -12.03 6.42
C ASP A 33 0.81 -11.12 7.55
N ARG A 34 2.07 -11.34 7.97
CA ARG A 34 2.67 -10.51 9.04
C ARG A 34 2.78 -9.05 8.63
N VAL A 35 3.24 -8.76 7.42
CA VAL A 35 3.42 -7.39 6.92
C VAL A 35 2.08 -6.70 6.71
N VAL A 36 1.13 -7.36 6.04
CA VAL A 36 -0.22 -6.81 5.77
C VAL A 36 -0.94 -6.51 7.08
N ASN A 37 -0.94 -7.44 8.04
CA ASN A 37 -1.60 -7.21 9.33
C ASN A 37 -0.99 -6.03 10.11
N SER A 38 0.33 -5.85 10.00
CA SER A 38 1.02 -4.71 10.63
C SER A 38 0.63 -3.38 9.98
N ILE A 39 0.50 -3.35 8.64
CA ILE A 39 0.02 -2.18 7.90
C ILE A 39 -1.44 -1.87 8.27
N VAL A 40 -2.31 -2.88 8.27
CA VAL A 40 -3.73 -2.72 8.61
C VAL A 40 -3.91 -2.21 10.03
N ALA A 41 -3.14 -2.71 11.00
CA ALA A 41 -3.20 -2.25 12.38
C ALA A 41 -2.88 -0.75 12.53
N GLN A 42 -2.03 -0.21 11.66
CA GLN A 42 -1.64 1.20 11.64
C GLN A 42 -2.49 2.06 10.69
N SER A 43 -3.28 1.44 9.81
CA SER A 43 -4.00 2.13 8.73
C SER A 43 -4.92 3.24 9.25
N ASN A 44 -5.64 3.04 10.35
CA ASN A 44 -6.55 4.03 10.88
C ASN A 44 -5.84 5.31 11.38
N GLU A 45 -4.57 5.20 11.77
CA GLU A 45 -3.77 6.34 12.22
C GLU A 45 -3.26 7.15 11.02
N TRP A 46 -2.70 6.46 10.01
CA TRP A 46 -1.95 7.10 8.92
C TRP A 46 -2.72 7.28 7.61
N ILE A 47 -3.74 6.46 7.35
CA ILE A 47 -4.55 6.51 6.13
C ILE A 47 -5.84 7.27 6.44
N LYS A 48 -5.92 8.52 5.99
CA LYS A 48 -7.11 9.38 6.14
C LYS A 48 -7.78 9.58 4.80
N PHE A 49 -9.04 9.16 4.71
CA PHE A 49 -9.90 9.45 3.56
C PHE A 49 -11.08 10.34 4.00
N PRO A 50 -11.61 11.20 3.11
CA PRO A 50 -12.87 11.87 3.35
C PRO A 50 -13.99 10.83 3.52
N THR A 51 -14.69 10.87 4.65
CA THR A 51 -15.73 9.88 4.99
C THR A 51 -17.13 10.48 4.99
N THR A 52 -17.23 11.80 5.12
CA THR A 52 -18.52 12.51 5.08
C THR A 52 -18.77 13.12 3.70
N ASN A 53 -20.05 13.34 3.37
CA ASN A 53 -20.43 14.04 2.13
C ASN A 53 -19.81 15.44 2.03
N HIS A 54 -19.68 16.14 3.15
CA HIS A 54 -19.05 17.46 3.19
C HIS A 54 -17.56 17.39 2.84
N GLU A 55 -16.83 16.46 3.45
CA GLU A 55 -15.40 16.25 3.15
C GLU A 55 -15.19 15.81 1.70
N LEU A 56 -16.04 14.93 1.17
CA LEU A 56 -16.00 14.49 -0.21
C LEU A 56 -16.22 15.65 -1.18
N MET A 57 -17.22 16.51 -0.94
CA MET A 57 -17.47 17.69 -1.77
C MET A 57 -16.28 18.66 -1.73
N LYS A 58 -15.73 18.91 -0.53
CA LYS A 58 -14.56 19.76 -0.35
C LYS A 58 -13.35 19.22 -1.12
N ALA A 59 -13.08 17.92 -1.03
CA ALA A 59 -11.99 17.27 -1.76
C ALA A 59 -12.20 17.42 -3.29
N LYS A 60 -13.38 17.07 -3.81
CA LYS A 60 -13.70 17.24 -5.25
C LYS A 60 -13.53 18.67 -5.72
N GLN A 61 -13.94 19.65 -4.92
CA GLN A 61 -13.80 21.06 -5.27
C GLN A 61 -12.31 21.45 -5.41
N ILE A 62 -11.46 21.04 -4.46
CA ILE A 62 -10.01 21.29 -4.51
C ILE A 62 -9.41 20.67 -5.78
N TRP A 63 -9.71 19.39 -6.05
CA TRP A 63 -9.18 18.69 -7.22
C TRP A 63 -9.66 19.29 -8.53
N ARG A 64 -10.93 19.69 -8.59
CA ARG A 64 -11.50 20.41 -9.74
C ARG A 64 -10.82 21.75 -9.98
N SER A 65 -10.64 22.56 -8.94
CA SER A 65 -10.08 23.91 -9.10
C SER A 65 -8.62 23.87 -9.49
N THR A 66 -7.85 23.02 -8.81
CA THR A 66 -6.37 22.96 -8.90
C THR A 66 -5.91 22.13 -10.10
N TYR A 67 -6.49 20.95 -10.31
CA TYR A 67 -5.99 19.98 -11.31
C TYR A 67 -6.93 19.77 -12.49
N LYS A 68 -8.07 20.47 -12.53
CA LYS A 68 -9.15 20.27 -13.52
C LYS A 68 -9.67 18.82 -13.54
N PHE A 69 -9.56 18.13 -12.41
CA PHE A 69 -10.04 16.76 -12.23
C PHE A 69 -11.27 16.76 -11.30
N PRO A 70 -12.50 16.84 -11.85
CA PRO A 70 -13.68 17.21 -11.06
C PRO A 70 -14.20 16.16 -10.08
N THR A 71 -13.84 14.89 -10.26
CA THR A 71 -14.37 13.77 -9.48
C THR A 71 -13.36 13.16 -8.51
N ALA A 72 -12.09 13.58 -8.60
CA ALA A 72 -11.04 13.08 -7.73
C ALA A 72 -11.20 13.62 -6.30
N ILE A 73 -10.81 12.79 -5.32
CA ILE A 73 -10.87 13.11 -3.89
C ILE A 73 -9.51 12.96 -3.20
N GLY A 74 -8.50 12.52 -3.94
CA GLY A 74 -7.17 12.19 -3.47
C GLY A 74 -6.40 11.44 -4.55
N GLU A 75 -5.15 11.12 -4.25
CA GLU A 75 -4.28 10.28 -5.06
C GLU A 75 -3.55 9.28 -4.15
N ILE A 76 -3.06 8.20 -4.75
CA ILE A 76 -2.15 7.26 -4.11
C ILE A 76 -0.83 7.39 -4.86
N ASP A 77 0.10 8.14 -4.26
CA ASP A 77 1.47 8.24 -4.76
C ASP A 77 2.27 7.05 -4.20
N CYS A 78 2.52 6.03 -5.03
CA CYS A 78 3.21 4.80 -4.67
C CYS A 78 4.73 5.00 -4.44
N THR A 79 5.11 6.07 -3.74
CA THR A 79 6.51 6.42 -3.48
C THR A 79 7.18 5.36 -2.60
N HIS A 80 8.24 4.74 -3.11
CA HIS A 80 9.07 3.82 -2.34
C HIS A 80 10.05 4.58 -1.45
N ILE A 81 9.81 4.51 -0.14
CA ILE A 81 10.74 5.03 0.86
C ILE A 81 11.69 3.91 1.27
N GLY A 82 12.99 4.09 1.00
CA GLY A 82 14.03 3.16 1.43
C GLY A 82 14.20 3.21 2.95
N ILE A 83 13.80 2.15 3.66
CA ILE A 83 14.04 2.03 5.09
C ILE A 83 15.49 1.55 5.29
N LEU A 84 16.35 2.44 5.76
CA LEU A 84 17.72 2.10 6.12
C LEU A 84 17.72 1.15 7.33
N LYS A 85 18.66 0.20 7.34
CA LYS A 85 18.88 -0.63 8.53
C LYS A 85 19.17 0.29 9.73
N PRO A 86 18.59 0.06 10.91
CA PRO A 86 18.99 0.79 12.10
C PRO A 86 20.50 0.59 12.29
N TRP A 87 21.19 1.68 12.61
CA TRP A 87 22.60 1.61 12.98
C TRP A 87 22.71 0.72 14.22
N GLY A 88 23.59 -0.28 14.14
CA GLY A 88 24.03 -1.04 15.31
C GLY A 88 24.92 -0.18 16.18
#